data_AF-A0A970AXY5-F1
#
_entry.id   AF-A0A970AXY5-F1
#
_cell.length_a   1.000
_cell.length_b   1.000
_cell.length_c   1.000
_cell.angle_alpha   90.00
_cell.angle_beta   90.00
_cell.angle_gamma   90.00
#
_symmetry.space_group_name_H-M   'P 1'
#
loop_
_entity.id
_entity.type
_entity.pdbx_description
1 polymer ?
#
loop_
_entity_poly.entity_id
_entity_poly.type
_entity_poly.pdbx_seq_one_letter_code
_entity_poly.pdbx_strand_id
1 'polypeptide(L)'
;MFQSLNLVPGINFTNSDPYGSSGGNVRLRGFDGNRISLTQDGIPLNDTGNYAIFTNQQIDPEYIQRATVNTGTTDVDSPTASATGGTVNVVTRKPFEETTLSVGGSVGSFDYRRLIGVIDSGESKNGVSAFAGVSFQQYDKFKGPGELQKLQGQRPHLPGNWRRQLRQRHRPLQRKPQQLLSQPIAGEHCHVW
;
A
#
# COMPACT_ATOMS: atom_id res chain seq x y z
N MET A 1 5.53 2.12 -12.61
CA MET A 1 6.29 1.86 -11.38
C MET A 1 7.43 0.86 -11.62
N PHE A 2 7.18 -0.40 -11.93
CA PHE A 2 8.28 -1.39 -12.02
C PHE A 2 9.33 -1.09 -13.09
N GLN A 3 8.93 -0.45 -14.20
CA GLN A 3 9.87 0.03 -15.22
C GLN A 3 10.88 1.05 -14.68
N SER A 4 10.51 1.92 -13.73
CA SER A 4 11.46 2.87 -13.15
C SER A 4 12.42 2.22 -12.15
N LEU A 5 12.10 1.03 -11.64
CA LEU A 5 12.99 0.25 -10.78
C LEU A 5 14.17 -0.37 -11.54
N ASN A 6 14.12 -0.44 -12.89
CA ASN A 6 15.27 -0.84 -13.71
C ASN A 6 16.47 0.11 -13.59
N LEU A 7 16.27 1.31 -13.05
CA LEU A 7 17.36 2.23 -12.73
C LEU A 7 18.17 1.78 -11.51
N VAL A 8 17.63 0.88 -10.68
CA VAL A 8 18.32 0.32 -9.52
C VAL A 8 19.17 -0.87 -9.96
N PRO A 9 20.49 -0.86 -9.71
CA PRO A 9 21.37 -1.95 -10.11
C PRO A 9 20.97 -3.26 -9.43
N GLY A 10 20.87 -4.33 -10.21
CA GLY A 10 20.48 -5.67 -9.73
C GLY A 10 18.98 -5.95 -9.82
N ILE A 11 18.15 -4.99 -10.23
CA ILE A 11 16.76 -5.22 -10.64
C ILE A 11 16.71 -5.38 -12.15
N ASN A 12 15.95 -6.38 -12.58
CA ASN A 12 15.56 -6.54 -13.97
C ASN A 12 14.06 -6.79 -14.05
N PHE A 13 13.33 -5.81 -14.57
CA PHE A 13 11.92 -5.91 -14.90
C PHE A 13 11.75 -6.04 -16.41
N THR A 14 11.15 -7.15 -16.82
CA THR A 14 10.77 -7.41 -18.21
C THR A 14 9.26 -7.29 -18.32
N ASN A 15 8.82 -6.33 -19.13
CA ASN A 15 7.41 -6.10 -19.37
C ASN A 15 6.88 -7.01 -20.49
N SER A 16 5.63 -7.48 -20.39
CA SER A 16 5.04 -8.33 -21.44
C SER A 16 4.43 -7.51 -22.59
N ASP A 17 4.24 -6.20 -22.36
CA ASP A 17 3.71 -5.23 -23.32
C ASP A 17 4.48 -3.89 -23.23
N PRO A 18 4.25 -2.93 -24.15
CA PRO A 18 5.02 -1.68 -24.18
C PRO A 18 4.72 -0.76 -22.99
N TYR A 19 3.52 -0.85 -22.40
CA TYR A 19 3.01 0.14 -21.44
C TYR A 19 2.66 -0.39 -20.05
N GLY A 20 2.74 -1.70 -19.80
CA GLY A 20 2.72 -2.31 -18.46
C GLY A 20 1.38 -2.80 -17.94
N SER A 21 0.27 -2.64 -18.68
CA SER A 21 -1.05 -3.07 -18.17
C SER A 21 -1.28 -4.58 -18.27
N SER A 22 -0.57 -5.27 -19.18
CA SER A 22 -0.57 -6.74 -19.24
C SER A 22 0.31 -7.39 -18.17
N GLY A 23 1.08 -6.58 -17.41
CA GLY A 23 2.01 -7.06 -16.41
C GLY A 23 3.32 -7.58 -16.99
N GLY A 24 4.21 -7.98 -16.11
CA GLY A 24 5.56 -8.42 -16.44
C GLY A 24 6.21 -9.21 -15.31
N ASN A 25 7.43 -9.66 -15.56
CA ASN A 25 8.24 -10.41 -14.62
C ASN A 25 9.30 -9.49 -14.00
N VAL A 26 9.48 -9.59 -12.68
CA VAL A 26 10.52 -8.88 -11.94
C VAL A 26 11.53 -9.88 -11.39
N ARG A 27 12.81 -9.58 -11.57
CA ARG A 27 13.93 -10.32 -11.00
C ARG A 27 14.84 -9.40 -10.20
N LEU A 28 15.35 -9.90 -9.09
CA LEU A 28 16.27 -9.19 -8.21
C LEU A 28 17.48 -10.08 -7.94
N ARG A 29 18.67 -9.69 -8.41
CA ARG A 29 19.92 -10.48 -8.27
C ARG A 29 19.76 -11.97 -8.64
N GLY A 30 18.98 -12.26 -9.68
CA GLY A 30 18.73 -13.64 -10.15
C GLY A 30 17.59 -14.37 -9.44
N PHE A 31 17.04 -13.82 -8.35
CA PHE A 31 15.80 -14.31 -7.75
C PHE A 31 14.59 -13.89 -8.59
N ASP A 32 13.62 -14.79 -8.71
CA ASP A 32 12.34 -14.54 -9.34
C ASP A 32 11.37 -13.81 -8.40
N GLY A 33 10.30 -13.23 -8.97
CA GLY A 33 9.31 -12.45 -8.23
C GLY A 33 8.68 -13.16 -7.02
N ASN A 34 8.57 -14.48 -7.04
CA ASN A 34 8.00 -15.25 -5.93
C ASN A 34 8.95 -15.32 -4.71
N ARG A 35 10.21 -14.94 -4.90
CA ARG A 35 11.25 -14.86 -3.86
C ARG A 35 11.61 -13.41 -3.52
N ILE A 36 10.75 -12.47 -3.90
CA ILE A 36 10.87 -11.05 -3.58
C ILE A 36 9.62 -10.65 -2.79
N SER A 37 9.84 -10.05 -1.62
CA SER A 37 8.75 -9.44 -0.85
C SER A 37 8.42 -8.07 -1.43
N LEU A 38 7.17 -7.85 -1.83
CA LEU A 38 6.66 -6.55 -2.22
C LEU A 38 5.72 -6.01 -1.15
N THR A 39 6.05 -4.87 -0.57
CA THR A 39 5.19 -4.16 0.38
C THR A 39 4.83 -2.77 -0.14
N GLN A 40 3.58 -2.36 0.08
CA GLN A 40 3.15 -0.98 -0.12
C GLN A 40 2.72 -0.41 1.23
N ASP A 41 3.36 0.68 1.66
CA ASP A 41 3.14 1.30 2.96
C ASP A 41 3.23 0.30 4.14
N GLY A 42 4.10 -0.73 3.99
CA GLY A 42 4.28 -1.83 4.95
C GLY A 42 3.27 -2.98 4.83
N ILE A 43 2.28 -2.90 3.93
CA ILE A 43 1.31 -3.97 3.69
C ILE A 43 1.85 -4.88 2.58
N PRO A 44 1.95 -6.21 2.79
CA PRO A 44 2.39 -7.13 1.74
C PRO A 44 1.38 -7.19 0.60
N LEU A 45 1.88 -7.08 -0.63
CA LEU A 45 1.11 -7.20 -1.87
C LEU A 45 1.38 -8.51 -2.62
N ASN A 46 2.24 -9.38 -2.08
CA ASN A 46 2.43 -10.73 -2.60
C ASN A 46 1.13 -11.54 -2.43
N ASP A 47 0.83 -12.37 -3.44
CA ASP A 47 -0.23 -13.36 -3.32
C ASP A 47 0.07 -14.36 -2.19
N THR A 48 -0.92 -14.70 -1.36
CA THR A 48 -0.70 -15.59 -0.21
C THR A 48 -0.60 -17.07 -0.58
N GLY A 49 -1.01 -17.47 -1.79
CA GLY A 49 -0.94 -18.85 -2.26
C GLY A 49 0.39 -19.17 -2.93
N ASN A 50 0.80 -18.35 -3.90
CA ASN A 50 2.02 -18.60 -4.70
C ASN A 50 3.08 -17.50 -4.60
N TYR A 51 2.88 -16.50 -3.73
CA TYR A 51 3.82 -15.39 -3.53
C TYR A 51 4.09 -14.51 -4.76
N ALA A 52 3.29 -14.69 -5.81
CA ALA A 52 3.44 -14.00 -7.08
C ALA A 52 3.23 -12.48 -6.91
N ILE A 53 4.00 -11.72 -7.68
CA ILE A 53 3.86 -10.27 -7.77
C ILE A 53 3.09 -9.93 -9.04
N PHE A 54 1.88 -9.40 -8.86
CA PHE A 54 1.07 -8.87 -9.96
C PHE A 54 1.46 -7.42 -10.25
N THR A 55 2.39 -7.23 -11.18
CA THR A 55 2.97 -5.91 -11.51
C THR A 55 1.98 -4.96 -12.21
N ASN A 56 0.92 -5.50 -12.81
CA ASN A 56 -0.18 -4.73 -13.42
C ASN A 56 -1.14 -4.10 -12.39
N GLN A 57 -1.25 -4.68 -11.19
CA GLN A 57 -2.13 -4.17 -10.13
C GLN A 57 -1.50 -3.04 -9.30
N GLN A 58 -0.28 -2.66 -9.65
CA GLN A 58 0.54 -1.78 -8.85
C GLN A 58 0.12 -0.33 -9.01
N ILE A 59 0.34 0.43 -7.94
CA ILE A 59 0.06 1.85 -7.92
C ILE A 59 0.88 2.57 -8.99
N ASP A 60 0.23 3.50 -9.67
CA ASP A 60 0.86 4.38 -10.64
C ASP A 60 1.99 5.19 -9.98
N PRO A 61 3.14 5.38 -10.66
CA PRO A 61 4.34 5.98 -10.07
C PRO A 61 4.15 7.42 -9.57
N GLU A 62 3.17 8.16 -10.09
CA GLU A 62 2.84 9.54 -9.70
C GLU A 62 2.26 9.63 -8.28
N TYR A 63 1.76 8.52 -7.74
CA TYR A 63 1.31 8.45 -6.35
C TYR A 63 2.40 7.95 -5.40
N ILE A 64 3.58 7.58 -5.89
CA ILE A 64 4.67 7.00 -5.10
C ILE A 64 5.66 8.11 -4.76
N GLN A 65 6.01 8.24 -3.48
CA GLN A 65 7.08 9.14 -3.06
C GLN A 65 8.44 8.48 -3.18
N ARG A 66 8.55 7.20 -2.81
CA ARG A 66 9.81 6.47 -2.87
C ARG A 66 9.57 4.97 -2.98
N ALA A 67 10.41 4.30 -3.75
CA ALA A 67 10.59 2.86 -3.67
C ALA A 67 11.98 2.57 -3.09
N THR A 68 12.05 1.70 -2.09
CA THR A 68 13.29 1.23 -1.48
C THR A 68 13.45 -0.25 -1.77
N VAL A 69 14.63 -0.62 -2.26
CA VAL A 69 14.95 -2.00 -2.60
C VAL A 69 16.07 -2.43 -1.69
N ASN A 70 15.87 -3.53 -0.97
CA ASN A 70 16.89 -4.12 -0.12
C ASN A 70 17.31 -5.47 -0.69
N THR A 71 18.57 -5.57 -1.09
CA THR A 71 19.17 -6.77 -1.69
C THR A 71 19.98 -7.52 -0.64
N GLY A 72 19.30 -8.28 0.22
CA GLY A 72 19.92 -9.07 1.29
C GLY A 72 18.93 -10.06 1.89
N THR A 73 19.43 -10.97 2.73
CA THR A 73 18.57 -11.85 3.53
C THR A 73 17.72 -10.97 4.44
N THR A 74 16.41 -11.11 4.36
CA THR A 74 15.50 -10.18 5.04
C THR A 74 15.43 -10.49 6.52
N ASP A 75 15.10 -9.45 7.28
CA ASP A 75 14.95 -9.51 8.74
C ASP A 75 13.89 -10.53 9.17
N VAL A 76 14.00 -11.01 10.40
CA VAL A 76 13.04 -11.97 11.01
C VAL A 76 11.60 -11.41 11.05
N ASP A 77 11.48 -10.08 10.98
CA ASP A 77 10.22 -9.32 11.01
C ASP A 77 9.62 -9.06 9.61
N SER A 78 10.06 -9.77 8.56
CA SER A 78 9.46 -9.63 7.23
C SER A 78 7.98 -10.05 7.24
N PRO A 79 7.05 -9.21 6.74
CA PRO A 79 5.62 -9.52 6.72
C PRO A 79 5.23 -10.62 5.71
N THR A 80 6.20 -11.18 4.98
CA THR A 80 6.01 -12.32 4.08
C THR A 80 7.20 -13.28 4.08
N ALA A 81 6.89 -14.57 3.91
CA ALA A 81 7.88 -15.66 3.79
C ALA A 81 8.64 -15.62 2.45
N SER A 82 8.15 -14.88 1.44
CA SER A 82 8.75 -14.73 0.12
C SER A 82 10.06 -13.95 0.10
N ALA A 83 10.47 -13.38 1.22
CA ALA A 83 11.48 -12.33 1.29
C ALA A 83 12.93 -12.83 1.11
N THR A 84 13.13 -14.10 0.75
CA THR A 84 14.44 -14.77 0.70
C THR A 84 15.44 -14.14 -0.28
N GLY A 85 14.98 -13.51 -1.36
CA GLY A 85 15.80 -12.83 -2.36
C GLY A 85 15.93 -11.31 -2.15
N GLY A 86 15.19 -10.75 -1.20
CA GLY A 86 15.16 -9.32 -0.88
C GLY A 86 13.75 -8.76 -0.73
N THR A 87 13.67 -7.46 -0.40
CA THR A 87 12.42 -6.72 -0.24
C THR A 87 12.37 -5.49 -1.13
N VAL A 88 11.18 -5.20 -1.64
CA VAL A 88 10.83 -3.95 -2.32
C VAL A 88 9.72 -3.30 -1.50
N ASN A 89 10.02 -2.16 -0.90
CA ASN A 89 9.05 -1.38 -0.16
C ASN A 89 8.70 -0.09 -0.91
N VAL A 90 7.41 0.09 -1.17
CA VAL A 90 6.85 1.23 -1.90
C VAL A 90 6.12 2.09 -0.91
N VAL A 91 6.48 3.38 -0.86
CA VAL A 91 5.84 4.35 0.02
C VAL A 91 5.04 5.33 -0.82
N THR A 92 3.74 5.39 -0.56
CA THR A 92 2.83 6.33 -1.19
C THR A 92 3.17 7.75 -0.75
N ARG A 93 3.01 8.74 -1.65
CA ARG A 93 3.28 10.14 -1.32
C ARG A 93 2.32 10.67 -0.25
N LYS A 94 2.81 11.62 0.53
CA LYS A 94 1.95 12.41 1.41
C LYS A 94 1.19 13.49 0.60
N PRO A 95 0.01 13.92 1.07
CA PRO A 95 -0.66 15.08 0.50
C PRO A 95 0.21 16.34 0.62
N PHE A 96 0.04 17.29 -0.30
CA PHE A 96 0.68 18.61 -0.18
C PHE A 96 0.08 19.44 0.97
N GLU A 97 0.87 20.36 1.51
CA GLU A 97 0.45 21.29 2.58
C GLU A 97 -0.57 22.31 2.08
N GLU A 98 -0.53 22.65 0.78
CA GLU A 98 -1.48 23.55 0.13
C GLU A 98 -2.46 22.78 -0.76
N THR A 99 -3.68 23.33 -0.91
CA THR A 99 -4.67 22.79 -1.84
C THR A 99 -4.14 22.85 -3.26
N THR A 100 -3.86 21.69 -3.84
CA THR A 100 -3.17 21.58 -5.13
C THR A 100 -3.95 20.69 -6.08
N LEU A 101 -4.08 21.11 -7.34
CA LEU A 101 -4.58 20.27 -8.43
C LEU A 101 -3.42 19.95 -9.36
N SER A 102 -3.08 18.68 -9.49
CA SER A 102 -2.07 18.17 -10.41
C SER A 102 -2.73 17.41 -11.55
N VAL A 103 -2.45 17.82 -12.79
CA VAL A 103 -2.93 17.11 -13.98
C VAL A 103 -1.74 16.74 -14.86
N GLY A 104 -1.76 15.54 -15.42
CA GLY A 104 -0.74 15.03 -16.30
C GLY A 104 -1.36 14.30 -17.48
N GLY A 105 -0.78 14.48 -18.65
CA GLY A 105 -1.18 13.80 -19.87
C GLY A 105 0.02 13.20 -20.57
N SER A 106 -0.15 12.07 -21.25
CA SER A 106 0.87 11.48 -22.09
C SER A 106 0.23 10.87 -23.33
N VAL A 107 0.89 11.05 -24.48
CA VAL A 107 0.50 10.47 -25.76
C VAL A 107 1.71 9.76 -26.39
N GLY A 108 1.48 8.72 -27.19
CA GLY A 108 2.57 7.94 -27.77
C GLY A 108 2.12 6.99 -28.88
N SER A 109 3.04 6.15 -29.33
CA SER A 109 2.78 5.12 -30.34
C SER A 109 1.73 4.08 -29.88
N PHE A 110 1.13 3.34 -30.81
CA PHE A 110 0.04 2.38 -30.52
C PHE A 110 -1.20 3.02 -29.87
N ASP A 111 -1.58 4.20 -30.35
CA ASP A 111 -2.71 5.00 -29.83
C ASP A 111 -2.69 5.17 -28.30
N TYR A 112 -1.47 5.26 -27.76
CA TYR A 112 -1.28 5.40 -26.34
C TYR A 112 -1.75 6.77 -25.88
N ARG A 113 -2.71 6.76 -24.95
CA ARG A 113 -3.19 7.93 -24.22
C ARG A 113 -3.25 7.64 -22.74
N ARG A 114 -2.71 8.55 -21.94
CA ARG A 114 -2.80 8.51 -20.49
C ARG A 114 -3.17 9.88 -19.96
N LEU A 115 -4.13 9.91 -19.04
CA LEU A 115 -4.55 11.08 -18.30
C LEU A 115 -4.52 10.76 -16.82
N ILE A 116 -3.96 11.67 -16.03
CA ILE A 116 -3.96 11.58 -14.57
C ILE A 116 -4.39 12.92 -14.00
N GLY A 117 -5.25 12.87 -12.99
CA GLY A 117 -5.68 14.02 -12.22
C GLY A 117 -5.62 13.67 -10.74
N VAL A 118 -4.96 14.53 -9.95
CA VAL A 118 -4.83 14.36 -8.51
C VAL A 118 -5.15 15.67 -7.82
N ILE A 119 -6.02 15.60 -6.82
CA ILE A 119 -6.40 16.73 -5.98
C ILE A 119 -5.91 16.49 -4.54
N ASP A 120 -5.22 17.48 -4.01
CA ASP A 120 -4.75 17.54 -2.64
C ASP A 120 -5.59 18.55 -1.87
N SER A 121 -6.07 18.17 -0.68
CA SER A 121 -6.92 19.03 0.15
C SER A 121 -6.17 20.15 0.86
N GLY A 122 -4.83 20.14 0.83
CA GLY A 122 -4.00 20.92 1.74
C GLY A 122 -4.11 20.45 3.19
N GLU A 123 -3.31 21.05 4.07
CA GLU A 123 -3.40 20.89 5.51
C GLU A 123 -4.55 21.75 6.04
N SER A 124 -5.58 21.08 6.57
CA SER A 124 -6.66 21.76 7.28
C SER A 124 -6.14 22.35 8.60
N LYS A 125 -6.84 23.35 9.15
CA LYS A 125 -6.53 23.98 10.45
C LYS A 125 -6.35 22.99 11.62
N ASN A 126 -6.83 21.77 11.47
CA ASN A 126 -6.72 20.69 12.45
C ASN A 126 -5.57 19.71 12.16
N GLY A 127 -4.65 20.02 11.23
CA GLY A 127 -3.56 19.15 10.82
C GLY A 127 -4.00 17.91 10.03
N VAL A 128 -5.16 17.97 9.35
CA VAL A 128 -5.68 16.89 8.50
C VAL A 128 -5.41 17.24 7.05
N SER A 129 -4.71 16.34 6.37
CA SER A 129 -4.44 16.43 4.94
C SER A 129 -4.87 15.14 4.24
N ALA A 130 -5.45 15.22 3.06
CA ALA A 130 -5.78 14.08 2.22
C ALA A 130 -5.55 14.41 0.74
N PHE A 131 -5.29 13.38 -0.07
CA PHE A 131 -5.29 13.51 -1.53
C PHE A 131 -6.16 12.42 -2.15
N ALA A 132 -6.78 12.72 -3.28
CA ALA A 132 -7.52 11.76 -4.10
C ALA A 132 -7.10 11.93 -5.55
N GLY A 133 -7.04 10.83 -6.31
CA GLY A 133 -6.62 10.89 -7.70
C GLY A 133 -7.23 9.80 -8.55
N VAL A 134 -7.34 10.10 -9.84
CA VAL A 134 -7.78 9.16 -10.87
C VAL A 134 -6.79 9.18 -12.01
N SER A 135 -6.47 7.99 -12.51
CA SER A 135 -5.64 7.80 -13.69
C SER A 135 -6.35 6.89 -14.68
N PHE A 136 -6.32 7.31 -15.93
CA PHE A 136 -6.87 6.59 -17.07
C PHE A 136 -5.75 6.37 -18.08
N GLN A 137 -5.60 5.14 -18.52
CA GLN A 137 -4.61 4.76 -19.52
C GLN A 137 -5.24 3.83 -20.55
N GLN A 138 -4.95 4.07 -21.82
CA GLN A 138 -5.51 3.31 -22.93
C GLN A 138 -4.49 3.24 -24.07
N TYR A 139 -4.37 2.07 -24.67
CA TYR A 139 -3.47 1.81 -25.80
C TYR A 139 -3.84 0.52 -26.52
N ASP A 140 -3.41 0.39 -27.76
CA ASP A 140 -3.60 -0.81 -28.56
C ASP A 140 -2.64 -1.93 -28.14
N LYS A 141 -3.15 -3.16 -28.18
CA LYS A 141 -2.34 -4.35 -27.88
C LYS A 141 -1.20 -4.45 -28.87
N PHE A 142 0.00 -4.62 -28.32
CA PHE A 142 1.21 -4.85 -29.11
C PHE A 142 1.23 -6.22 -29.81
N LYS A 143 0.49 -7.23 -29.29
CA LYS A 143 0.38 -8.57 -29.87
C LYS A 143 -1.09 -8.94 -30.10
N GLY A 144 -1.51 -8.95 -31.38
CA GLY A 144 -2.86 -9.29 -31.81
C GLY A 144 -3.86 -8.12 -31.74
N PRO A 145 -5.04 -8.24 -32.35
CA PRO A 145 -6.05 -7.18 -32.33
C PRO A 145 -6.67 -7.02 -30.94
N GLY A 146 -6.88 -5.76 -30.54
CA GLY A 146 -7.62 -5.40 -29.33
C GLY A 146 -6.99 -4.24 -28.57
N GLU A 147 -7.79 -3.62 -27.71
CA GLU A 147 -7.39 -2.47 -26.90
C GLU A 147 -7.15 -2.91 -25.44
N LEU A 148 -6.24 -2.24 -24.75
CA LEU A 148 -6.03 -2.37 -23.32
C LEU A 148 -6.35 -1.04 -22.63
N GLN A 149 -7.21 -1.11 -21.62
CA GLN A 149 -7.61 0.02 -20.81
C GLN A 149 -7.34 -0.26 -19.33
N LYS A 150 -6.77 0.71 -18.63
CA LYS A 150 -6.55 0.70 -17.19
C LYS A 150 -7.16 1.98 -16.59
N LEU A 151 -8.13 1.80 -15.71
CA LEU A 151 -8.64 2.85 -14.84
C LEU A 151 -8.17 2.55 -13.41
N GLN A 152 -7.45 3.49 -12.80
CA GLN A 152 -7.01 3.35 -11.42
C GLN A 152 -7.42 4.59 -10.62
N GLY A 153 -8.06 4.35 -9.47
CA GLY A 153 -8.46 5.40 -8.54
C GLY A 153 -7.75 5.21 -7.21
N GLN A 154 -7.12 6.28 -6.72
CA GLN A 154 -6.55 6.32 -5.38
C GLN A 154 -7.54 6.93 -4.39
N ARG A 155 -7.80 6.18 -3.32
CA ARG A 155 -8.67 6.62 -2.23
C ARG A 155 -7.95 7.67 -1.36
N PRO A 156 -8.70 8.51 -0.63
CA PRO A 156 -8.13 9.47 0.31
C PRO A 156 -7.09 8.85 1.24
N HIS A 157 -5.83 9.23 1.06
CA HIS A 157 -4.77 8.84 1.99
C HIS A 157 -4.86 9.73 3.23
N LEU A 158 -5.21 9.14 4.37
CA LEU A 158 -5.31 9.81 5.66
C LEU A 158 -4.07 9.50 6.51
N PRO A 159 -3.44 10.50 7.13
CA PRO A 159 -2.29 10.26 8.00
C PRO A 159 -2.65 9.33 9.17
N GLY A 160 -1.71 8.42 9.50
CA GLY A 160 -1.96 7.27 10.37
C GLY A 160 -2.32 7.61 11.83
N ASN A 161 -1.98 8.82 12.31
CA ASN A 161 -2.34 9.33 13.63
C ASN A 161 -3.87 9.49 13.79
N TRP A 162 -4.58 9.91 12.74
CA TRP A 162 -6.03 10.09 12.75
C TRP A 162 -6.81 8.77 12.73
N ARG A 163 -6.31 7.73 12.04
CA ARG A 163 -6.91 6.38 12.08
C ARG A 163 -6.88 5.74 13.47
N ARG A 164 -5.95 6.15 14.34
CA ARG A 164 -5.91 5.71 15.75
C ARG A 164 -6.90 6.49 16.61
N GLN A 165 -7.03 7.81 16.43
CA GLN A 165 -7.98 8.64 17.17
C GLN A 165 -9.44 8.32 16.86
N LEU A 166 -9.81 8.08 15.60
CA LEU A 166 -11.17 7.68 15.22
C LEU A 166 -11.57 6.33 15.84
N ARG A 167 -10.63 5.38 15.91
CA ARG A 167 -10.85 4.09 16.61
C ARG A 167 -10.98 4.22 18.12
N GLN A 168 -10.33 5.22 18.73
CA GLN A 168 -10.49 5.49 20.16
C GLN A 168 -11.81 6.20 20.46
N ARG A 169 -12.31 7.02 19.53
CA ARG A 169 -13.60 7.73 19.68
C ARG A 169 -14.83 6.81 19.56
N HIS A 170 -14.69 5.69 18.85
CA HIS A 170 -15.76 4.69 18.67
C HIS A 170 -15.61 3.45 19.56
N ARG A 171 -14.74 3.44 20.57
CA ARG A 171 -14.81 2.39 21.58
C ARG A 171 -16.09 2.58 22.38
N PRO A 172 -17.07 1.65 22.35
CA PRO A 172 -18.14 1.67 23.33
C PRO A 172 -17.48 1.59 24.70
N LEU A 173 -17.90 2.46 25.61
CA LEU A 173 -17.52 2.44 27.02
C LEU A 173 -17.79 1.03 27.55
N GLN A 174 -16.78 0.17 27.59
CA GLN A 174 -16.84 -1.03 28.40
C GLN A 174 -16.98 -0.56 29.84
N ARG A 175 -18.18 -0.73 30.39
CA ARG A 175 -18.45 -0.62 31.82
C ARG A 175 -17.38 -1.41 32.54
N LYS A 176 -16.65 -0.74 33.44
CA LYS A 176 -15.73 -1.40 34.38
C LYS A 176 -16.49 -2.55 35.07
N PRO A 177 -15.93 -3.77 35.13
CA PRO A 177 -16.49 -4.78 36.02
C PRO A 177 -16.38 -4.23 37.45
N GLN A 178 -17.51 -4.21 38.15
CA GLN A 178 -17.56 -3.92 39.58
C GLN A 178 -16.64 -4.92 40.28
N GLN A 179 -15.52 -4.43 40.83
CA GLN A 179 -14.82 -5.14 41.89
C GLN A 179 -15.79 -5.22 43.06
N LEU A 180 -16.45 -6.38 43.19
CA LEU A 180 -17.23 -6.71 44.37
C LEU A 180 -16.22 -6.83 45.51
N LEU A 181 -16.15 -5.78 46.34
CA LEU A 181 -15.49 -5.83 47.64
C LEU A 181 -16.07 -7.01 48.43
N SER A 182 -15.22 -7.99 48.74
CA SER A 182 -15.45 -8.94 49.81
C SER A 182 -15.60 -8.18 51.12
N GLN A 183 -16.82 -8.11 51.64
CA GLN A 183 -17.10 -7.58 52.97
C GLN A 183 -16.62 -8.59 54.02
N PRO A 184 -15.86 -8.16 55.05
CA PRO A 184 -15.62 -8.99 56.22
C PRO A 184 -16.87 -8.95 57.13
N ILE A 185 -17.43 -10.12 57.44
CA ILE A 185 -18.46 -10.27 58.46
C ILE A 185 -17.73 -10.43 59.80
N ALA A 186 -17.92 -9.47 60.71
CA ALA A 186 -17.38 -9.50 62.06
C ALA A 186 -18.49 -9.81 63.09
N GLY A 187 -18.18 -10.77 63.97
CA GLY A 187 -18.80 -11.01 65.28
C GLY A 187 -20.10 -11.82 65.27
N GLU A 188 -20.43 -12.66 66.24
CA GLU A 188 -19.74 -13.32 67.35
C GLU A 188 -20.83 -14.19 68.05
N HIS A 189 -20.43 -15.22 68.80
CA HIS A 189 -21.16 -15.92 69.87
C HIS A 189 -22.23 -17.04 69.60
N CYS A 190 -21.94 -18.22 70.19
CA CYS A 190 -22.76 -19.03 71.14
C CYS A 190 -23.08 -20.51 70.82
N HIS A 191 -22.43 -21.39 71.62
CA HIS A 191 -22.88 -22.58 72.37
C HIS A 191 -23.37 -23.90 71.70
N VAL A 192 -22.65 -24.99 72.06
CA VAL A 192 -23.06 -26.25 72.75
C VAL A 192 -24.59 -26.51 72.79
N TRP A 193 -25.16 -27.62 72.34
CA TRP A 193 -24.90 -29.06 72.56
C TRP A 193 -25.21 -29.89 71.31
#